data_AF-A0A345V5N9-F1
#
_entry.id   AF-A0A345V5N9-F1
#
_cell.length_a   1.000
_cell.length_b   1.000
_cell.length_c   1.000
_cell.angle_alpha   90.00
_cell.angle_beta   90.00
_cell.angle_gamma   90.00
#
_symmetry.space_group_name_H-M   'P 1'
#
loop_
_entity.id
_entity.type
_entity.pdbx_description
1 polymer ?
#
loop_
_entity_poly.entity_id
_entity_poly.type
_entity_poly.pdbx_seq_one_letter_code
_entity_poly.pdbx_strand_id
1 'polypeptide(L)'
;MPNHKLIIGLRDTLTGDVLWTVISTGSLNLAISEWEAIRAYMEEGPSVLPPQQTDELEEGSVAFFHLCRRTYRKEHSYLRYLWGFVTIQFFSGWTLPCYISGWVNKRPKAGFPKEVLDWSRPLPSNQHAKPSEELLQESAEVLKAFSNRQSLLDYFKIKHSNSGHCE
;
A
#
# COMPACT_ATOMS: atom_id res chain seq x y z
N MET A 1 -4.52 -20.82 5.36
CA MET A 1 -5.04 -19.70 4.54
C MET A 1 -4.10 -19.50 3.36
N PRO A 2 -4.60 -19.21 2.15
CA PRO A 2 -3.74 -18.93 1.00
C PRO A 2 -2.84 -17.72 1.29
N ASN A 3 -1.58 -17.79 0.89
CA ASN A 3 -0.59 -16.74 1.13
C ASN A 3 -0.48 -15.90 -0.16
N HIS A 4 -1.03 -14.70 -0.14
CA HIS A 4 -0.98 -13.79 -1.28
C HIS A 4 0.24 -12.88 -1.16
N LYS A 5 1.02 -12.77 -2.23
CA LYS A 5 2.27 -12.00 -2.24
C LYS A 5 2.47 -11.36 -3.59
N LEU A 6 2.90 -10.10 -3.60
CA LEU A 6 3.49 -9.46 -4.78
C LEU A 6 4.99 -9.74 -4.76
N ILE A 7 5.52 -10.28 -5.86
CA ILE A 7 6.93 -10.66 -5.99
C ILE A 7 7.54 -9.83 -7.10
N ILE A 8 8.57 -9.05 -6.78
CA ILE A 8 9.29 -8.20 -7.73
C ILE A 8 10.71 -8.74 -7.83
N GLY A 9 11.12 -9.15 -9.04
CA GLY A 9 12.46 -9.62 -9.33
C GLY A 9 13.31 -8.54 -9.98
N LEU A 10 14.44 -8.22 -9.38
CA LEU A 10 15.47 -7.35 -9.95
C LEU A 10 16.61 -8.22 -10.43
N ARG A 11 16.87 -8.24 -11.73
CA ARG A 11 18.01 -8.98 -12.31
C ARG A 11 19.23 -8.07 -12.36
N ASP A 12 20.31 -8.50 -11.74
CA ASP A 12 21.61 -7.86 -11.89
C ASP A 12 22.17 -8.18 -13.28
N THR A 13 22.54 -7.13 -14.02
CA THR A 13 23.08 -7.25 -15.38
C THR A 13 24.52 -7.74 -15.40
N LEU A 14 25.28 -7.58 -14.31
CA LEU A 14 26.68 -7.98 -14.22
C LEU A 14 26.83 -9.42 -13.73
N THR A 15 26.07 -9.77 -12.69
CA THR A 15 26.20 -11.06 -11.99
C THR A 15 25.20 -12.10 -12.49
N GLY A 16 24.11 -11.66 -13.14
CA GLY A 16 23.01 -12.53 -13.59
C GLY A 16 22.05 -12.97 -12.48
N ASP A 17 22.39 -12.67 -11.23
CA ASP A 17 21.61 -12.97 -10.04
C ASP A 17 20.27 -12.21 -10.03
N VAL A 18 19.27 -12.84 -9.43
CA VAL A 18 17.93 -12.24 -9.28
C VAL A 18 17.67 -11.97 -7.81
N LEU A 19 17.56 -10.69 -7.47
CA LEU A 19 17.13 -10.24 -6.15
C LEU A 19 15.60 -10.20 -6.13
N TRP A 20 15.01 -10.98 -5.22
CA TRP A 20 13.56 -11.04 -5.05
C TRP A 20 13.11 -10.15 -3.88
N THR A 21 12.24 -9.18 -4.17
CA THR A 21 11.49 -8.44 -3.15
C THR A 21 10.10 -9.05 -3.04
N VAL A 22 9.72 -9.46 -1.82
CA VAL A 22 8.44 -10.13 -1.56
C VAL A 22 7.63 -9.25 -0.63
N ILE A 23 6.51 -8.75 -1.13
CA ILE A 23 5.55 -7.93 -0.39
C ILE A 23 4.39 -8.85 0.00
N SER A 24 4.24 -9.09 1.32
CA SER A 24 3.17 -9.95 1.83
C SER A 24 1.85 -9.18 1.86
N THR A 25 0.79 -9.74 1.28
CA THR A 25 -0.51 -9.07 1.20
C THR A 25 -1.63 -9.94 1.79
N GLY A 26 -2.68 -9.29 2.31
CA GLY A 26 -3.81 -9.98 2.93
C GLY A 26 -4.77 -10.66 1.95
N SER A 27 -4.72 -10.31 0.66
CA SER A 27 -5.58 -10.87 -0.39
C SER A 27 -4.98 -10.67 -1.79
N LEU A 28 -5.46 -11.43 -2.77
CA LEU A 28 -5.07 -11.26 -4.18
C LEU A 28 -5.40 -9.84 -4.69
N ASN A 29 -6.57 -9.31 -4.33
CA ASN A 29 -6.97 -7.95 -4.72
C ASN A 29 -6.00 -6.90 -4.19
N LEU A 30 -5.48 -7.09 -2.97
CA LEU A 30 -4.50 -6.17 -2.39
C LEU A 30 -3.16 -6.23 -3.13
N ALA A 31 -2.67 -7.43 -3.47
CA ALA A 31 -1.47 -7.59 -4.30
C ALA A 31 -1.61 -6.91 -5.68
N ILE A 32 -2.78 -7.03 -6.29
CA ILE A 32 -3.07 -6.38 -7.58
C ILE A 32 -3.14 -4.87 -7.41
N SER A 33 -3.79 -4.36 -6.34
CA SER A 33 -3.84 -2.92 -6.09
C SER A 33 -2.47 -2.31 -5.82
N GLU A 34 -1.58 -3.04 -5.11
CA GLU A 34 -0.20 -2.60 -4.90
C GLU A 34 0.57 -2.53 -6.21
N TRP A 35 0.41 -3.54 -7.08
CA TRP A 35 1.00 -3.54 -8.42
C TRP A 35 0.48 -2.38 -9.28
N GLU A 36 -0.83 -2.17 -9.31
CA GLU A 36 -1.45 -1.09 -10.07
C GLU A 36 -1.02 0.29 -9.56
N ALA A 37 -0.84 0.47 -8.25
CA ALA A 37 -0.30 1.70 -7.70
C ALA A 37 1.14 1.95 -8.17
N ILE A 38 1.99 0.92 -8.18
CA ILE A 38 3.37 1.03 -8.70
C ILE A 38 3.35 1.38 -10.19
N ARG A 39 2.54 0.69 -10.99
CA ARG A 39 2.41 0.91 -12.43
C ARG A 39 1.93 2.34 -12.74
N ALA A 40 0.86 2.79 -12.09
CA ALA A 40 0.32 4.14 -12.26
C ALA A 40 1.34 5.22 -11.85
N TYR A 41 2.07 4.99 -10.75
CA TYR A 41 3.16 5.88 -10.34
C TYR A 41 4.27 5.97 -11.40
N MET A 42 4.64 4.84 -12.01
CA MET A 42 5.69 4.81 -13.04
C MET A 42 5.25 5.44 -14.37
N GLU A 43 3.97 5.26 -14.76
CA GLU A 43 3.43 5.77 -16.03
C GLU A 43 3.06 7.26 -15.98
N GLU A 44 2.37 7.68 -14.92
CA GLU A 44 1.76 9.01 -14.82
C GLU A 44 2.36 9.89 -13.71
N GLY A 45 3.19 9.30 -12.85
CA GLY A 45 3.87 10.01 -11.77
C GLY A 45 3.10 10.07 -10.44
N PRO A 46 3.64 10.79 -9.44
CA PRO A 46 3.11 10.81 -8.07
C PRO A 46 1.72 11.42 -7.93
N SER A 47 1.26 12.23 -8.88
CA SER A 47 -0.04 12.90 -8.82
C SER A 47 -1.24 11.96 -8.95
N VAL A 48 -1.03 10.75 -9.48
CA VAL A 48 -2.10 9.76 -9.73
C VAL A 48 -2.33 8.84 -8.54
N LEU A 49 -1.35 8.76 -7.65
CA LEU A 49 -1.52 7.99 -6.43
C LEU A 49 -2.63 8.60 -5.57
N PRO A 50 -3.46 7.76 -4.92
CA PRO A 50 -4.42 8.27 -3.95
C PRO A 50 -3.69 9.09 -2.90
N PRO A 51 -4.28 10.19 -2.42
CA PRO A 51 -3.67 10.98 -1.37
C PRO A 51 -3.34 10.06 -0.19
N GLN A 52 -2.16 10.23 0.38
CA GLN A 52 -1.76 9.48 1.56
C GLN A 52 -2.88 9.65 2.61
N GLN A 53 -3.51 8.54 2.98
CA GLN A 53 -4.55 8.54 4.00
C GLN A 53 -3.88 8.88 5.33
N THR A 54 -3.84 10.17 5.64
CA THR A 54 -3.30 10.70 6.90
C THR A 54 -4.32 10.59 8.04
N ASP A 55 -5.59 10.32 7.69
CA ASP A 55 -6.73 10.27 8.59
C ASP A 55 -7.15 8.85 9.00
N GLU A 56 -6.56 7.79 8.41
CA GLU A 56 -6.77 6.45 8.94
C GLU A 56 -6.06 6.38 10.29
N LEU A 57 -6.86 6.30 11.35
CA LEU A 57 -6.38 6.30 12.72
C LEU A 57 -5.48 5.08 12.92
N GLU A 58 -4.16 5.30 12.84
CA GLU A 58 -3.17 4.23 13.01
C GLU A 58 -3.46 3.47 14.30
N GLU A 59 -3.60 2.14 14.18
CA GLU A 59 -3.76 1.26 15.33
C GLU A 59 -2.57 1.44 16.27
N GLY A 60 -2.85 1.71 17.54
CA GLY A 60 -1.82 2.04 18.53
C GLY A 60 -1.46 3.54 18.62
N SER A 61 -2.17 4.42 17.91
CA SER A 61 -2.13 5.87 18.16
C SER A 61 -3.04 6.30 19.32
N VAL A 62 -2.73 7.43 19.94
CA VAL A 62 -3.58 8.04 20.98
C VAL A 62 -4.97 8.41 20.42
N ALA A 63 -5.02 8.85 19.16
CA ALA A 63 -6.26 9.23 18.49
C ALA A 63 -7.17 8.02 18.25
N PHE A 64 -6.61 6.89 17.78
CA PHE A 64 -7.34 5.62 17.62
C PHE A 64 -7.96 5.18 18.95
N PHE A 65 -7.20 5.26 20.04
CA PHE A 65 -7.74 4.87 21.33
C PHE A 65 -8.85 5.82 21.83
N HIS A 66 -8.73 7.13 21.59
CA HIS A 66 -9.82 8.05 21.90
C HIS A 66 -11.11 7.72 21.13
N LEU A 67 -10.99 7.23 19.90
CA LEU A 67 -12.12 6.67 19.16
C LEU A 67 -12.67 5.44 19.88
N CYS A 68 -11.85 4.44 20.22
CA CYS A 68 -12.28 3.24 20.96
C CYS A 68 -13.00 3.60 22.27
N ARG A 69 -12.49 4.59 23.02
CA ARG A 69 -13.12 5.09 24.26
C ARG A 69 -14.52 5.65 24.00
N ARG A 70 -14.68 6.45 22.94
CA ARG A 70 -15.97 7.04 22.56
C ARG A 70 -16.96 5.95 22.14
N THR A 71 -16.51 5.00 21.34
CA THR A 71 -17.33 3.86 20.89
C THR A 71 -17.74 2.99 22.07
N TYR A 72 -16.80 2.58 22.92
CA TYR A 72 -17.08 1.75 24.10
C TYR A 72 -18.08 2.41 25.06
N ARG A 73 -17.94 3.73 25.29
CA ARG A 73 -18.88 4.50 26.11
C ARG A 73 -20.30 4.58 25.51
N LYS A 74 -20.43 4.60 24.18
CA LYS A 74 -21.73 4.59 23.51
C LYS A 74 -22.41 3.23 23.57
N GLU A 75 -21.64 2.16 23.48
CA GLU A 75 -22.15 0.79 23.40
C GLU A 75 -22.44 0.15 24.76
N HIS A 76 -21.77 0.60 25.83
CA HIS A 76 -21.84 -0.05 27.15
C HIS A 76 -22.45 0.85 28.22
N SER A 77 -23.04 0.21 29.24
CA SER A 77 -23.56 0.91 30.42
C SER A 77 -22.43 1.61 31.20
N TYR A 78 -22.79 2.66 31.94
CA TYR A 78 -21.82 3.46 32.69
C TYR A 78 -20.97 2.62 33.66
N LEU A 79 -21.58 1.65 34.35
CA LEU A 79 -20.87 0.74 35.26
C LEU A 79 -19.85 -0.12 34.51
N ARG A 80 -20.21 -0.67 33.35
CA ARG A 80 -19.28 -1.47 32.52
C ARG A 80 -18.15 -0.61 31.97
N TYR A 81 -18.44 0.62 31.55
CA TYR A 81 -17.42 1.58 31.13
C TYR A 81 -16.44 1.89 32.27
N LEU A 82 -16.93 2.14 33.48
CA LEU A 82 -16.08 2.46 34.63
C LEU A 82 -15.21 1.27 35.06
N TRP A 83 -15.82 0.09 35.25
CA TRP A 83 -15.12 -1.10 35.77
C TRP A 83 -14.39 -1.92 34.72
N GLY A 84 -14.71 -1.76 33.44
CA GLY A 84 -14.03 -2.43 32.34
C GLY A 84 -13.01 -1.51 31.67
N PHE A 85 -13.46 -0.39 31.11
CA PHE A 85 -12.59 0.45 30.30
C PHE A 85 -11.65 1.34 31.14
N VAL A 86 -12.17 2.05 32.14
CA VAL A 86 -11.39 3.04 32.92
C VAL A 86 -10.38 2.38 33.87
N THR A 87 -10.75 1.27 34.52
CA THR A 87 -9.84 0.50 35.38
C THR A 87 -8.67 -0.08 34.60
N ILE A 88 -8.94 -0.80 33.50
CA ILE A 88 -7.90 -1.39 32.64
C ILE A 88 -6.99 -0.30 32.09
N GLN A 89 -7.57 0.82 31.64
CA GLN A 89 -6.84 2.01 31.21
C GLN A 89 -5.87 2.55 32.27
N PHE A 90 -6.33 2.65 33.52
CA PHE A 90 -5.55 3.20 34.61
C PHE A 90 -4.36 2.31 34.94
N PHE A 91 -4.55 0.99 34.99
CA PHE A 91 -3.49 0.04 35.31
C PHE A 91 -2.54 -0.23 34.13
N SER A 92 -3.02 -0.16 32.89
CA SER A 92 -2.17 -0.39 31.71
C SER A 92 -1.28 0.79 31.35
N GLY A 93 -1.64 2.02 31.75
CA GLY A 93 -0.85 3.21 31.45
C GLY A 93 -0.59 3.45 29.96
N TRP A 94 -1.40 2.85 29.07
CA TRP A 94 -1.07 2.73 27.63
C TRP A 94 -0.96 4.06 26.88
N THR A 95 -1.46 5.15 27.46
CA THR A 95 -1.27 6.51 26.91
C THR A 95 0.21 6.81 26.75
N LEU A 96 1.04 6.46 27.73
CA LEU A 96 2.48 6.73 27.72
C LEU A 96 3.21 5.94 26.62
N PRO A 97 3.05 4.59 26.50
CA PRO A 97 3.53 3.83 25.34
C PRO A 97 3.10 4.39 23.99
N CYS A 98 1.86 4.85 23.83
CA CYS A 98 1.40 5.43 22.57
C CYS A 98 2.06 6.77 22.25
N TYR A 99 2.28 7.63 23.25
CA TYR A 99 3.06 8.85 23.07
C TYR A 99 4.52 8.55 22.71
N ILE A 100 5.13 7.56 23.36
CA ILE A 100 6.49 7.13 23.07
C ILE A 100 6.57 6.57 21.64
N SER A 101 5.63 5.70 21.25
CA SER A 101 5.55 5.15 19.88
C SER A 101 5.42 6.27 18.85
N GLY A 102 4.48 7.20 19.04
CA GLY A 102 4.32 8.35 18.15
C GLY A 102 5.58 9.23 18.08
N TRP A 103 6.28 9.42 19.19
CA TRP A 103 7.54 10.15 19.21
C TRP A 103 8.67 9.40 18.51
N VAL A 104 8.81 8.08 18.73
CA VAL A 104 9.79 7.22 18.04
C VAL A 104 9.54 7.21 16.54
N ASN A 105 8.28 7.06 16.11
CA ASN A 105 7.91 7.04 14.69
C ASN A 105 8.15 8.40 14.01
N LYS A 106 8.04 9.50 14.76
CA LYS A 106 8.35 10.86 14.28
C LYS A 106 9.82 11.23 14.32
N ARG A 107 10.67 10.42 14.97
CA ARG A 107 12.12 10.69 14.91
C ARG A 107 12.57 10.61 13.46
N PRO A 108 13.51 11.48 13.04
CA PRO A 108 14.13 11.35 11.74
C PRO A 108 14.76 9.96 11.68
N LYS A 109 14.18 9.09 10.85
CA LYS A 109 14.79 7.81 10.51
C LYS A 109 16.18 8.12 9.97
N ALA A 110 17.18 7.32 10.35
CA ALA A 110 18.54 7.52 9.87
C ALA A 110 18.48 7.71 8.34
N GLY A 111 19.01 8.82 7.86
CA GLY A 111 19.01 9.12 6.44
C GLY A 111 19.66 7.98 5.67
N PHE A 112 19.20 7.73 4.46
CA PHE A 112 19.85 6.74 3.61
C PHE A 112 21.36 7.09 3.45
N PRO A 113 22.25 6.09 3.38
CA PRO A 113 23.66 6.32 3.07
C PRO A 113 23.82 7.19 1.83
N LYS A 114 24.88 8.00 1.74
CA LYS A 114 25.11 8.91 0.60
C LYS A 114 25.10 8.17 -0.74
N GLU A 115 25.72 7.00 -0.78
CA GLU A 115 25.70 6.10 -1.94
C GLU A 115 24.27 5.80 -2.38
N VAL A 116 23.37 5.55 -1.42
CA VAL A 116 21.96 5.29 -1.67
C VAL A 116 21.23 6.48 -2.24
N LEU A 117 21.48 7.66 -1.67
CA LEU A 117 20.90 8.89 -2.18
C LEU A 117 21.37 9.18 -3.61
N ASP A 118 22.65 8.92 -3.91
CA ASP A 118 23.23 9.19 -5.21
C ASP A 118 22.70 8.24 -6.30
N TRP A 119 22.51 6.95 -6.01
CA TRP A 119 21.86 6.02 -6.96
C TRP A 119 20.33 6.20 -7.04
N SER A 120 19.72 6.79 -6.01
CA SER A 120 18.27 7.11 -6.02
C SER A 120 17.93 8.40 -6.76
N ARG A 121 18.92 9.15 -7.26
CA ARG A 121 18.63 10.38 -8.02
C ARG A 121 17.84 10.02 -9.29
N PRO A 122 16.83 10.83 -9.66
CA PRO A 122 16.06 10.57 -10.86
C PRO A 122 16.98 10.56 -12.07
N LEU A 123 16.79 9.59 -12.95
CA LEU A 123 17.49 9.54 -14.23
C LEU A 123 17.17 10.82 -15.03
N PRO A 124 18.12 11.36 -15.79
CA PRO A 124 17.84 12.48 -16.67
C PRO A 124 16.77 12.08 -17.70
N SER A 125 15.85 12.99 -18.04
CA SER A 125 14.67 12.69 -18.89
C SER A 125 15.02 12.09 -20.26
N ASN A 126 16.22 12.32 -20.78
CA ASN A 126 16.70 11.73 -22.03
C ASN A 126 16.94 10.20 -21.91
N GLN A 127 17.23 9.70 -20.71
CA GLN A 127 17.43 8.27 -20.43
C GLN A 127 16.14 7.57 -20.01
N HIS A 128 15.01 8.28 -19.92
CA HIS A 128 13.73 7.66 -19.60
C HIS A 128 13.30 6.79 -20.78
N ALA A 129 13.08 5.50 -20.52
CA ALA A 129 12.50 4.62 -21.51
C ALA A 129 11.09 5.11 -21.85
N LYS A 130 10.80 5.27 -23.14
CA LYS A 130 9.46 5.56 -23.60
C LYS A 130 8.66 4.25 -23.67
N PRO A 131 7.39 4.24 -23.28
CA PRO A 131 6.54 3.07 -23.45
C PRO A 131 6.49 2.70 -24.94
N SER A 132 6.49 1.40 -25.24
CA SER A 132 6.31 0.92 -26.61
C SER A 132 4.90 1.23 -27.10
N GLU A 133 4.73 1.26 -28.42
CA GLU A 133 3.42 1.54 -29.02
C GLU A 133 2.36 0.49 -28.63
N GLU A 134 2.76 -0.77 -28.54
CA GLU A 134 1.91 -1.87 -28.06
C GLU A 134 1.41 -1.63 -26.64
N LEU A 135 2.29 -1.18 -25.73
CA LEU A 135 1.92 -0.88 -24.34
C LEU A 135 0.96 0.30 -24.24
N LEU A 136 1.13 1.31 -25.09
CA LEU A 136 0.22 2.45 -25.15
C LEU A 136 -1.19 2.03 -25.62
N GLN A 137 -1.28 1.15 -26.61
CA GLN A 137 -2.55 0.61 -27.10
C GLN A 137 -3.26 -0.21 -26.00
N GLU A 138 -2.54 -1.12 -25.35
CA GLU A 138 -3.04 -1.94 -24.26
C GLU A 138 -3.53 -1.10 -23.07
N SER A 139 -2.74 -0.09 -22.66
CA SER A 139 -3.13 0.83 -21.59
C SER A 139 -4.43 1.59 -21.95
N ALA A 140 -4.56 2.05 -23.19
CA ALA A 140 -5.79 2.71 -23.65
C ALA A 140 -7.03 1.79 -23.65
N GLU A 141 -6.88 0.49 -23.92
CA GLU A 141 -7.97 -0.48 -23.81
C GLU A 141 -8.42 -0.69 -22.37
N VAL A 142 -7.46 -0.88 -21.46
CA VAL A 142 -7.71 -1.07 -20.03
C VAL A 142 -8.43 0.16 -19.44
N LEU A 143 -7.97 1.36 -19.77
CA LEU A 143 -8.60 2.61 -19.31
C LEU A 143 -10.04 2.76 -19.83
N LYS A 144 -10.32 2.35 -21.07
CA LYS A 144 -11.70 2.32 -21.58
C LYS A 144 -12.56 1.34 -20.78
N ALA A 145 -12.07 0.16 -20.45
CA ALA A 145 -12.80 -0.79 -19.60
C ALA A 145 -13.10 -0.21 -18.20
N PHE A 146 -12.17 0.52 -17.59
CA PHE A 146 -12.38 1.20 -16.32
C PHE A 146 -13.41 2.34 -16.40
N SER A 147 -13.41 3.12 -17.48
CA SER A 147 -14.45 4.14 -17.69
C SER A 147 -15.86 3.54 -17.75
N ASN A 148 -15.96 2.28 -18.20
CA ASN A 148 -17.20 1.49 -18.23
C ASN A 148 -17.52 0.78 -16.90
N ARG A 149 -16.82 1.14 -15.80
CA ARG A 149 -16.96 0.56 -14.45
C ARG A 149 -16.65 -0.94 -14.36
N GLN A 150 -15.90 -1.51 -15.30
CA GLN A 150 -15.44 -2.90 -15.18
C GLN A 150 -14.29 -2.97 -14.18
N SER A 151 -14.22 -4.06 -13.40
CA SER A 151 -13.07 -4.31 -12.54
C SER A 151 -11.90 -4.85 -13.35
N LEU A 152 -10.66 -4.59 -12.89
CA LEU A 152 -9.45 -5.06 -13.55
C LEU A 152 -9.45 -6.58 -13.72
N LEU A 153 -9.88 -7.30 -12.67
CA LEU A 153 -9.98 -8.75 -12.68
C LEU A 153 -10.99 -9.28 -13.70
N ASP A 154 -12.13 -8.60 -13.85
CA ASP A 154 -13.16 -9.03 -14.81
C ASP A 154 -12.69 -8.77 -16.25
N TYR A 155 -12.02 -7.63 -16.49
CA TYR A 155 -11.42 -7.33 -17.80
C TYR A 155 -10.43 -8.43 -18.23
N PHE A 156 -9.46 -8.77 -17.39
CA PHE A 156 -8.46 -9.79 -17.75
C PHE A 156 -9.04 -11.20 -17.84
N LYS A 157 -10.05 -11.55 -17.01
CA LYS A 157 -10.77 -12.82 -17.17
C LYS A 157 -11.43 -12.92 -18.55
N ILE A 158 -12.10 -11.87 -18.99
CA ILE A 158 -12.76 -11.82 -20.31
C ILE A 158 -11.73 -11.87 -21.43
N LYS A 159 -10.65 -11.07 -21.33
CA LYS A 159 -9.58 -11.02 -22.35
C LYS A 159 -8.91 -12.38 -22.53
N HIS A 160 -8.55 -13.05 -21.44
CA HIS A 160 -7.94 -14.39 -21.49
C HIS A 160 -8.92 -15.50 -21.92
N SER A 161 -10.20 -15.39 -21.54
CA SER A 161 -11.23 -16.33 -22.00
C SER A 161 -11.47 -16.22 -23.51
N ASN A 162 -11.39 -15.01 -24.08
CA ASN A 162 -11.56 -14.77 -25.50
C ASN A 162 -10.34 -15.18 -26.32
N SER A 163 -9.11 -15.03 -25.77
CA SER A 163 -7.89 -15.49 -26.44
C SER A 163 -7.74 -17.02 -26.46
N GLY A 164 -8.34 -17.73 -25.50
CA GLY A 164 -8.32 -19.20 -25.42
C GLY A 164 -9.33 -19.92 -26.32
N HIS A 165 -10.13 -19.19 -27.12
CA HIS A 165 -11.12 -19.76 -28.05
C HIS A 165 -10.67 -19.72 -29.52
N CYS A 166 -9.42 -19.32 -29.78
CA CYS A 166 -8.80 -19.33 -31.09
C CYS A 166 -7.59 -20.27 -31.11
N GLU A 167 -7.83 -21.56 -30.87
CA GLU A 167 -6.98 -22.68 -31.33
C GLU A 167 -7.88 -23.74 -31.97
#